data_AF-A0A7K3XII9-F1
#
_entry.id   AF-A0A7K3XII9-F1
#
_cell.length_a   1.000
_cell.length_b   1.000
_cell.length_c   1.000
_cell.angle_alpha   90.00
_cell.angle_beta   90.00
_cell.angle_gamma   90.00
#
_symmetry.space_group_name_H-M   'P 1'
#
loop_
_entity.id
_entity.type
_entity.pdbx_description
1 polymer ?
#
loop_
_entity_poly.entity_id
_entity_poly.type
_entity_poly.pdbx_seq_one_letter_code
_entity_poly.pdbx_strand_id
1 'polypeptide(L)'
;MENITSAIELKNAIQRLKVEQAIDEQLLRDQFYITFESLKPINLLRSTVYDITTSPHLADNILGTATGLLTGYLSRKIVLIGASGNIIRKLLASVMQLGVTTVVSQNPDTIKSIGQYIFQHILRKKRSQL
;
A
#
# COMPACT_ATOMS: atom_id res chain seq x y z
N MET A 1 6.10 -57.08 13.70
CA MET A 1 5.01 -57.11 14.71
C MET A 1 5.27 -58.31 15.60
N GLU A 2 5.51 -58.09 16.89
CA GLU A 2 5.58 -59.21 17.84
C GLU A 2 4.20 -59.85 17.97
N ASN A 3 4.13 -61.18 17.90
CA ASN A 3 2.89 -61.90 18.14
C ASN A 3 2.60 -61.90 19.63
N ILE A 4 1.48 -61.29 20.03
CA ILE A 4 1.03 -61.28 21.42
C ILE A 4 0.30 -62.61 21.67
N THR A 5 0.89 -63.47 22.49
CA THR A 5 0.38 -64.83 22.75
C THR A 5 -0.19 -65.00 24.16
N SER A 6 0.01 -64.01 25.05
CA SER A 6 -0.51 -64.04 26.42
C SER A 6 -1.17 -62.72 26.86
N ALA A 7 -2.06 -62.80 27.86
CA ALA A 7 -2.71 -61.62 28.44
C ALA A 7 -1.72 -60.62 29.09
N ILE A 8 -0.56 -61.11 29.55
CA ILE A 8 0.50 -60.29 30.14
C ILE A 8 1.23 -59.50 29.04
N GLU A 9 1.56 -60.16 27.93
CA GLU A 9 2.15 -59.50 26.76
C GLU A 9 1.21 -58.44 26.18
N LEU A 10 -0.10 -58.71 26.14
CA LEU A 10 -1.09 -57.75 25.68
C LEU A 10 -1.12 -56.50 26.56
N LYS A 11 -1.11 -56.67 27.89
CA LYS A 11 -1.10 -55.56 28.83
C LYS A 11 0.16 -54.72 28.71
N ASN A 12 1.32 -55.37 28.54
CA ASN A 12 2.60 -54.68 28.34
C ASN A 12 2.63 -53.92 27.00
N ALA A 13 2.11 -54.50 25.93
CA ALA A 13 1.99 -53.85 24.63
C ALA A 13 1.09 -52.62 24.70
N ILE A 14 -0.07 -52.72 25.36
CA ILE A 14 -0.97 -51.57 25.59
C ILE A 14 -0.28 -50.47 26.39
N GLN A 15 0.47 -50.84 27.44
CA GLN A 15 1.19 -49.85 28.25
C GLN A 15 2.28 -49.16 27.44
N ARG A 16 3.04 -49.90 26.62
CA ARG A 16 4.03 -49.32 25.70
C ARG A 16 3.39 -48.37 24.70
N LEU A 17 2.31 -48.80 24.03
CA LEU A 17 1.60 -47.98 23.05
C LEU A 17 1.01 -46.71 23.68
N LYS A 18 0.53 -46.76 24.93
CA LYS A 18 0.06 -45.56 25.64
C LYS A 18 1.18 -44.55 25.89
N VAL A 19 2.37 -45.03 26.24
CA VAL A 19 3.55 -44.17 26.45
C VAL A 19 3.99 -43.56 25.12
N GLU A 20 4.08 -44.37 24.07
CA GLU A 20 4.44 -43.93 22.73
C GLU A 20 3.45 -42.89 22.19
N GLN A 21 2.15 -43.16 22.31
CA GLN A 21 1.09 -42.23 21.93
C GLN A 21 1.18 -40.90 22.68
N ALA A 22 1.48 -40.91 23.98
CA ALA A 22 1.62 -39.68 24.76
C ALA A 22 2.85 -38.85 24.31
N ILE A 23 3.95 -39.51 23.96
CA ILE A 23 5.16 -38.87 23.43
C ILE A 23 4.86 -38.25 22.06
N ASP A 24 4.24 -39.01 21.17
CA ASP A 24 3.89 -38.56 19.82
C ASP A 24 2.91 -37.38 19.86
N GLU A 25 1.93 -37.42 20.76
CA GLU A 25 1.00 -36.32 20.96
C GLU A 25 1.72 -35.04 21.40
N GLN A 26 2.65 -35.16 22.35
CA GLN A 26 3.44 -34.02 22.80
C GLN A 26 4.31 -33.46 21.67
N LEU A 27 5.02 -34.32 20.93
CA LEU A 27 5.86 -33.92 19.81
C LEU A 27 5.05 -33.21 18.73
N LEU A 28 3.86 -33.71 18.41
CA LEU A 28 2.97 -33.10 17.43
C LEU A 28 2.51 -31.71 17.89
N ARG A 29 2.15 -31.56 19.16
CA ARG A 29 1.76 -30.26 19.74
C ARG A 29 2.91 -29.25 19.67
N ASP A 30 4.12 -29.67 20.00
CA ASP A 30 5.31 -28.82 19.98
C ASP A 30 5.65 -28.41 18.53
N GLN A 31 5.64 -29.36 17.59
CA GLN A 31 5.88 -29.06 16.17
C GLN A 31 4.79 -28.15 15.59
N PHE A 32 3.54 -28.37 15.97
CA PHE A 32 2.43 -27.49 15.58
C PHE A 32 2.64 -26.08 16.12
N TYR A 33 3.00 -25.94 17.40
CA TYR A 33 3.28 -24.65 18.01
C TYR A 33 4.43 -23.92 17.31
N ILE A 34 5.56 -24.59 17.05
CA ILE A 34 6.71 -24.01 16.33
C ILE A 34 6.31 -23.56 14.93
N THR A 35 5.55 -24.38 14.22
CA THR A 35 5.08 -24.07 12.86
C THR A 35 4.10 -22.90 12.88
N PHE A 36 3.19 -22.87 13.85
CA PHE A 36 2.24 -21.77 14.02
C PHE A 36 2.97 -20.46 14.34
N GLU A 37 3.95 -20.51 15.24
CA GLU A 37 4.80 -19.36 15.56
C GLU A 37 5.59 -18.90 14.32
N SER A 38 6.18 -19.81 13.52
CA SER A 38 6.96 -19.43 12.34
C SER A 38 6.14 -18.76 11.25
N LEU A 39 4.86 -19.14 11.12
CA LEU A 39 3.91 -18.51 10.19
C LEU A 39 3.39 -17.15 10.65
N LYS A 40 3.65 -16.75 11.91
CA LYS A 40 3.26 -15.41 12.37
C LYS A 40 4.00 -14.35 11.54
N PRO A 41 3.29 -13.31 11.07
CA PRO A 41 3.90 -12.26 10.26
C PRO A 41 5.14 -11.64 10.90
N ILE A 42 5.17 -11.52 12.23
CA ILE A 42 6.32 -10.95 12.95
C ILE A 42 7.60 -11.81 12.83
N ASN A 43 7.47 -13.14 12.76
CA ASN A 43 8.60 -14.05 12.61
C ASN A 43 9.07 -14.12 11.14
N LEU A 44 8.14 -14.01 10.19
CA LEU A 44 8.46 -13.85 8.77
C LEU A 44 9.17 -12.52 8.48
N LEU A 45 8.72 -11.42 9.11
CA LEU A 45 9.37 -10.12 8.99
C LEU A 45 10.76 -10.12 9.64
N ARG A 46 10.97 -10.87 10.73
CA ARG A 46 12.29 -10.99 11.37
C ARG A 46 13.33 -11.59 10.43
N SER A 47 13.00 -12.66 9.71
CA SER A 47 13.90 -13.24 8.70
C SER A 47 14.15 -12.26 7.56
N THR A 48 13.11 -11.58 7.07
CA THR A 48 13.28 -10.58 6.01
C THR A 48 14.17 -9.41 6.46
N VAL A 49 14.04 -8.91 7.69
CA VAL A 49 14.89 -7.84 8.22
C VAL A 49 16.35 -8.28 8.32
N TYR A 50 16.61 -9.50 8.78
CA TYR A 50 17.96 -10.05 8.82
C TYR A 50 18.58 -10.18 7.41
N ASP A 51 17.81 -10.68 6.45
CA ASP A 51 18.24 -10.86 5.06
C ASP A 51 18.50 -9.51 4.35
N ILE A 52 17.75 -8.45 4.70
CA ILE A 52 18.00 -7.08 4.21
C ILE A 52 19.35 -6.55 4.72
N THR A 53 19.69 -6.78 5.98
CA THR A 53 20.94 -6.24 6.57
C THR A 53 22.20 -6.93 6.03
N THR A 54 22.05 -8.16 5.52
CA THR A 54 23.17 -8.97 5.02
C THR A 54 23.36 -8.88 3.51
N SER A 55 22.37 -8.37 2.75
CA SER A 55 22.43 -8.28 1.29
C SER A 55 22.10 -6.87 0.76
N PRO A 56 23.08 -6.17 0.16
CA PRO A 56 22.87 -4.83 -0.41
C PRO A 56 21.80 -4.79 -1.50
N HIS A 57 21.68 -5.85 -2.31
CA HIS A 57 20.70 -5.92 -3.41
C HIS A 57 19.25 -6.06 -2.91
N LEU A 58 19.04 -6.69 -1.74
CA LEU A 58 17.70 -6.82 -1.15
C LEU A 58 17.23 -5.50 -0.53
N ALA A 59 18.15 -4.69 0.00
CA ALA A 59 17.85 -3.37 0.52
C ALA A 59 17.24 -2.45 -0.56
N ASP A 60 17.83 -2.39 -1.75
CA ASP A 60 17.33 -1.56 -2.86
C ASP A 60 15.92 -1.95 -3.31
N ASN A 61 15.66 -3.26 -3.45
CA ASN A 61 14.34 -3.77 -3.83
C ASN A 61 13.25 -3.47 -2.79
N ILE A 62 13.60 -3.53 -1.50
CA ILE A 62 12.66 -3.22 -0.41
C ILE A 62 12.46 -1.72 -0.25
N LEU A 63 13.49 -0.89 -0.47
CA LEU A 63 13.31 0.56 -0.55
C LEU A 63 12.38 0.95 -1.71
N GLY A 64 12.53 0.32 -2.88
CA GLY A 64 11.63 0.50 -4.01
C GLY A 64 10.19 0.10 -3.68
N THR A 65 10.01 -1.06 -3.03
CA THR A 65 8.69 -1.58 -2.63
C THR A 65 8.05 -0.73 -1.52
N ALA A 66 8.80 -0.34 -0.49
CA ALA A 66 8.36 0.53 0.58
C ALA A 66 7.95 1.90 0.04
N THR A 67 8.73 2.46 -0.88
CA THR A 67 8.40 3.72 -1.57
C THR A 67 7.13 3.55 -2.40
N GLY A 68 6.96 2.46 -3.14
CA GLY A 68 5.74 2.15 -3.90
C GLY A 68 4.50 2.00 -3.00
N LEU A 69 4.64 1.37 -1.84
CA LEU A 69 3.56 1.23 -0.86
C LEU A 69 3.22 2.54 -0.19
N LEU A 70 4.22 3.33 0.22
CA LEU A 70 4.02 4.65 0.81
C LEU A 70 3.38 5.61 -0.18
N THR A 71 3.89 5.68 -1.41
CA THR A 71 3.33 6.52 -2.47
C THR A 71 1.92 6.04 -2.87
N GLY A 72 1.68 4.74 -2.96
CA GLY A 72 0.36 4.17 -3.21
C GLY A 72 -0.64 4.44 -2.07
N TYR A 73 -0.20 4.36 -0.81
CA TYR A 73 -1.03 4.67 0.36
C TYR A 73 -1.30 6.17 0.49
N LEU A 74 -0.30 7.02 0.29
CA LEU A 74 -0.44 8.47 0.23
C LEU A 74 -1.37 8.87 -0.92
N SER A 75 -1.17 8.29 -2.10
CA SER A 75 -2.04 8.47 -3.27
C SER A 75 -3.47 8.05 -2.91
N ARG A 76 -3.70 6.85 -2.37
CA ARG A 76 -5.02 6.41 -1.91
C ARG A 76 -5.62 7.33 -0.84
N LYS A 77 -4.83 7.81 0.13
CA LYS A 77 -5.34 8.68 1.20
C LYS A 77 -5.68 10.07 0.67
N ILE A 78 -4.86 10.63 -0.20
CA ILE A 78 -5.09 11.95 -0.83
C ILE A 78 -6.24 11.86 -1.84
N VAL A 79 -6.28 10.79 -2.64
CA VAL A 79 -7.22 10.58 -3.76
C VAL A 79 -8.55 9.95 -3.32
N LEU A 80 -8.62 9.14 -2.27
CA LEU A 80 -9.89 8.55 -1.78
C LEU A 80 -10.40 9.19 -0.48
N ILE A 81 -9.53 9.57 0.46
CA ILE A 81 -9.97 10.14 1.76
C ILE A 81 -10.02 11.67 1.69
N GLY A 82 -9.19 12.32 0.87
CA GLY A 82 -9.21 13.77 0.63
C GLY A 82 -10.09 14.25 -0.52
N ALA A 83 -10.72 13.33 -1.28
CA ALA A 83 -11.42 13.65 -2.52
C ALA A 83 -12.94 13.73 -2.39
N SER A 84 -13.42 14.63 -1.54
CA SER A 84 -14.65 15.33 -1.87
C SER A 84 -14.34 16.38 -2.97
N GLY A 85 -14.22 15.91 -4.22
CA GLY A 85 -14.51 16.68 -5.44
C GLY A 85 -13.45 17.61 -6.06
N ASN A 86 -12.37 18.00 -5.38
CA ASN A 86 -11.61 19.19 -5.84
C ASN A 86 -10.22 18.97 -6.48
N ILE A 87 -9.54 17.82 -6.33
CA ILE A 87 -8.16 17.67 -6.85
C ILE A 87 -8.13 17.40 -8.36
N ILE A 88 -8.98 16.49 -8.85
CA ILE A 88 -9.11 16.24 -10.31
C ILE A 88 -9.58 17.52 -11.01
N ARG A 89 -10.55 18.23 -10.43
CA ARG A 89 -11.00 19.53 -10.93
C ARG A 89 -9.89 20.58 -10.91
N LYS A 90 -9.04 20.63 -9.88
CA LYS A 90 -7.88 21.53 -9.82
C LYS A 90 -6.82 21.18 -10.86
N LEU A 91 -6.53 19.89 -11.08
CA LEU A 91 -5.61 19.45 -12.14
C LEU A 91 -6.14 19.82 -13.53
N LEU A 92 -7.41 19.52 -13.82
CA LEU A 92 -8.06 19.94 -15.06
C LEU A 92 -8.08 21.47 -15.21
N ALA A 93 -8.37 22.21 -14.14
CA ALA A 93 -8.34 23.66 -14.15
C ALA A 93 -6.93 24.21 -14.42
N SER A 94 -5.88 23.62 -13.82
CA SER A 94 -4.49 24.00 -14.08
C SER A 94 -4.06 23.70 -15.50
N VAL A 95 -4.41 22.53 -16.06
CA VAL A 95 -4.13 22.21 -17.47
C VAL A 95 -4.85 23.17 -18.41
N MET A 96 -6.12 23.44 -18.14
CA MET A 96 -6.92 24.38 -18.91
C MET A 96 -6.36 25.82 -18.82
N GLN A 97 -5.91 26.23 -17.63
CA GLN A 97 -5.28 27.52 -17.40
C GLN A 97 -3.94 27.64 -18.14
N LEU A 98 -3.13 26.57 -18.19
CA LEU A 98 -1.89 26.55 -18.95
C LEU A 98 -2.14 26.62 -20.47
N GLY A 99 -3.16 25.91 -20.96
CA GLY A 99 -3.59 26.00 -22.37
C GLY A 99 -4.05 27.41 -22.75
N VAL A 100 -4.93 28.01 -21.94
CA VAL A 100 -5.39 29.40 -22.14
C VAL A 100 -4.21 30.37 -22.07
N THR A 101 -3.33 30.25 -21.07
CA THR A 101 -2.16 31.13 -20.91
C THR A 101 -1.19 31.02 -22.08
N THR A 102 -1.01 29.83 -22.64
CA THR A 102 -0.14 29.61 -23.81
C THR A 102 -0.73 30.26 -25.06
N VAL A 103 -2.02 30.08 -25.31
CA VAL A 103 -2.72 30.74 -26.44
C VAL A 103 -2.75 32.26 -26.28
N VAL A 104 -2.92 32.74 -25.05
CA VAL A 104 -2.92 34.16 -24.67
C VAL A 104 -1.55 34.81 -24.84
N SER A 105 -0.48 34.15 -24.40
CA SER A 105 0.88 34.68 -24.50
C SER A 105 1.41 34.72 -25.95
N GLN A 106 0.91 33.84 -26.83
CA GLN A 106 1.28 33.83 -28.24
C GLN A 106 0.56 34.90 -29.08
N ASN A 107 -0.52 35.51 -28.58
CA ASN A 107 -1.31 36.53 -29.30
C ASN A 107 -1.57 37.79 -28.46
N PRO A 108 -0.52 38.54 -28.05
CA PRO A 108 -0.66 39.66 -27.13
C PRO A 108 -1.47 40.85 -27.69
N ASP A 109 -1.43 41.07 -29.01
CA ASP A 109 -2.10 42.21 -29.64
C ASP A 109 -3.61 42.03 -29.73
N THR A 110 -4.07 40.80 -29.97
CA THR A 110 -5.50 40.42 -29.93
C THR A 110 -6.09 40.61 -28.54
N ILE A 111 -5.32 40.38 -27.49
CA ILE A 111 -5.78 40.53 -26.11
C ILE A 111 -5.80 41.98 -25.67
N LYS A 112 -4.82 42.78 -26.12
CA LYS A 112 -4.84 44.24 -25.91
C LYS A 112 -6.07 44.86 -26.55
N SER A 113 -6.44 44.47 -27.77
CA SER A 113 -7.61 45.02 -28.46
C SER A 113 -8.94 44.56 -27.84
N ILE A 114 -9.06 43.28 -27.43
CA ILE A 114 -10.22 42.77 -26.69
C ILE A 114 -10.33 43.47 -25.32
N GLY A 115 -9.22 43.59 -24.59
CA GLY A 115 -9.17 44.28 -23.30
C GLY A 115 -9.53 45.76 -23.42
N GLN A 116 -9.01 46.46 -24.43
CA GLN A 116 -9.38 47.85 -24.72
C GLN A 116 -10.85 47.98 -25.13
N TYR A 117 -11.37 47.06 -25.95
CA TYR A 117 -12.76 47.06 -26.37
C TYR A 117 -13.72 46.88 -25.18
N ILE A 118 -13.41 45.94 -24.28
CA ILE A 118 -14.18 45.69 -23.05
C ILE A 118 -14.05 46.85 -22.07
N PHE A 119 -12.83 47.36 -21.86
CA PHE A 119 -12.58 48.51 -20.98
C PHE A 119 -13.34 49.75 -21.45
N GLN A 120 -13.32 50.03 -22.75
CA GLN A 120 -14.04 51.16 -23.33
C GLN A 120 -15.56 50.97 -23.27
N HIS A 121 -16.10 49.76 -23.47
CA HIS A 121 -17.56 49.56 -23.40
C HIS A 121 -18.09 49.53 -21.95
N ILE A 122 -17.31 49.04 -20.99
CA ILE A 122 -17.74 48.90 -19.59
C ILE A 122 -17.45 50.18 -18.78
N LEU A 123 -16.28 50.82 -18.93
CA LEU A 123 -15.97 52.04 -18.16
C LEU A 123 -16.48 53.33 -18.79
N ARG A 124 -16.64 53.42 -20.12
CA ARG A 124 -17.07 54.69 -20.76
C ARG A 124 -18.54 55.00 -20.54
N LYS A 125 -19.39 54.01 -20.20
CA LYS A 125 -20.80 54.24 -19.85
C LYS A 125 -20.97 55.05 -18.55
N LYS A 126 -19.94 55.16 -17.70
CA LYS A 126 -20.04 55.86 -16.41
C LYS A 126 -19.70 57.36 -16.44
N ARG A 127 -19.31 57.94 -17.59
CA ARG A 127 -18.86 59.35 -17.69
C ARG A 127 -19.75 60.29 -18.52
N SER A 128 -20.89 59.80 -19.03
CA SER A 128 -21.81 60.58 -19.89
C SER A 128 -23.09 61.03 -19.15
N GLN A 129 -23.12 61.03 -17.82
CA GLN A 129 -24.24 61.54 -17.02
C GLN A 129 -23.79 62.39 -15.82
N LEU A 130 -22.84 63.30 -16.05
CA LEU A 130 -22.63 64.48 -15.21
C LEU A 130 -22.55 65.70 -16.11
#